data_AF-A0A2N2CJ74-F1
#
_entry.id   AF-A0A2N2CJ74-F1
#
_cell.length_a   1.000
_cell.length_b   1.000
_cell.length_c   1.000
_cell.angle_alpha   90.00
_cell.angle_beta   90.00
_cell.angle_gamma   90.00
#
_symmetry.space_group_name_H-M   'P 1'
#
loop_
_entity.id
_entity.type
_entity.pdbx_description
1 polymer ?
#
loop_
_entity_poly.entity_id
_entity_poly.type
_entity_poly.pdbx_seq_one_letter_code
_entity_poly.pdbx_strand_id
1 'polypeptide(L)'
;MFSEEEERMEWSLEDGYIYFPKLRRYFEENVDPPFELHEVAALIAPRPWLNISSYFDMAYGNQEFLAEVGIQFYQVYSLYKMADAFGYFMHGNDHSFPRSARDLAYAWLDRWLKV
;
A
#
# COMPACT_ATOMS: atom_id res chain seq x y z
N MET A 1 -9.42 -4.24 -3.07
CA MET A 1 -8.46 -4.90 -2.16
C MET A 1 -9.20 -5.77 -1.14
N PHE A 2 -9.95 -5.27 -0.16
CA PHE A 2 -10.74 -6.14 0.74
C PHE A 2 -11.87 -6.88 0.02
N SER A 3 -12.58 -6.19 -0.86
CA SER A 3 -13.75 -6.74 -1.56
C SER A 3 -13.36 -7.75 -2.65
N GLU A 4 -12.09 -7.71 -3.10
CA GLU A 4 -11.55 -8.54 -4.18
C GLU A 4 -10.61 -9.64 -3.67
N GLU A 5 -10.21 -9.59 -2.39
CA GLU A 5 -9.30 -10.56 -1.77
C GLU A 5 -10.05 -11.84 -1.39
N GLU A 6 -9.58 -12.98 -1.90
CA GLU A 6 -10.17 -14.30 -1.61
C GLU A 6 -9.99 -14.65 -0.12
N GLU A 7 -8.84 -14.30 0.45
CA GLU A 7 -8.48 -14.58 1.84
C GLU A 7 -8.82 -13.41 2.77
N ARG A 8 -9.84 -12.58 2.44
CA ARG A 8 -10.17 -11.36 3.22
C ARG A 8 -10.46 -11.61 4.70
N MET A 9 -10.84 -12.84 5.08
CA MET A 9 -11.05 -13.22 6.48
C MET A 9 -9.78 -13.12 7.34
N GLU A 10 -8.59 -13.23 6.75
CA GLU A 10 -7.30 -13.11 7.45
C GLU A 10 -7.12 -11.74 8.11
N TRP A 11 -7.78 -10.71 7.58
CA TRP A 11 -7.78 -9.38 8.18
C TRP A 11 -8.61 -9.29 9.48
N SER A 12 -9.36 -10.33 9.85
CA SER A 12 -10.30 -10.29 10.98
C SER A 12 -10.50 -11.65 11.69
N LEU A 13 -9.40 -12.38 11.87
CA LEU A 13 -9.36 -13.63 12.63
C LEU A 13 -9.89 -13.45 14.08
N GLU A 14 -10.34 -14.54 14.70
CA GLU A 14 -10.81 -14.52 16.11
C GLU A 14 -9.69 -14.81 17.12
N ASP A 15 -8.62 -15.47 16.65
CA ASP A 15 -7.44 -15.80 17.43
C ASP A 15 -6.16 -15.59 16.60
N GLY A 16 -5.01 -15.52 17.27
CA GLY A 16 -3.73 -15.25 16.62
C GLY A 16 -3.49 -13.78 16.31
N TYR A 17 -2.99 -13.48 15.10
CA TYR A 17 -2.66 -12.13 14.67
C TYR A 17 -3.86 -11.47 14.00
N ILE A 18 -4.56 -10.63 14.76
CA ILE A 18 -5.82 -10.01 14.33
C ILE A 18 -5.57 -8.55 13.93
N TYR A 19 -5.79 -8.20 12.67
CA TYR A 19 -5.63 -6.84 12.17
C TYR A 19 -6.82 -5.94 12.52
N PHE A 20 -8.00 -6.21 11.94
CA PHE A 20 -9.20 -5.37 12.05
C PHE A 20 -10.42 -6.21 12.45
N PRO A 21 -10.61 -6.53 13.75
CA PRO A 21 -11.73 -7.36 14.22
C PRO A 21 -13.11 -6.84 13.79
N LYS A 22 -13.26 -5.52 13.65
CA LYS A 22 -14.53 -4.88 13.25
C LYS A 22 -14.92 -5.14 11.78
N LEU A 23 -13.98 -5.55 10.93
CA LEU A 23 -14.28 -5.91 9.54
C LEU A 23 -14.97 -7.28 9.43
N ARG A 24 -14.83 -8.14 10.45
CA ARG A 24 -15.34 -9.52 10.44
C ARG A 24 -16.81 -9.61 10.02
N ARG A 25 -17.67 -8.79 10.62
CA ARG A 25 -19.11 -8.79 10.31
C ARG A 25 -19.39 -8.55 8.82
N TYR A 26 -18.60 -7.71 8.17
CA TYR A 26 -18.77 -7.40 6.74
C TYR A 26 -18.41 -8.63 5.91
N PHE A 27 -17.30 -9.29 6.26
CA PHE A 27 -16.85 -10.48 5.54
C PHE A 27 -17.76 -11.70 5.76
N GLU A 28 -18.22 -11.93 6.99
CA GLU A 28 -19.18 -13.01 7.33
C GLU A 28 -20.54 -12.81 6.66
N GLU A 29 -21.04 -11.57 6.59
CA GLU A 29 -22.30 -11.23 5.93
C GLU A 29 -22.16 -11.13 4.40
N ASN A 30 -20.94 -11.29 3.87
CA ASN A 30 -20.61 -11.10 2.46
C ASN A 30 -21.03 -9.72 1.92
N VAL A 31 -20.81 -8.69 2.73
CA VAL A 31 -21.05 -7.28 2.40
C VAL A 31 -19.71 -6.58 2.32
N ASP A 32 -19.55 -5.72 1.32
CA ASP A 32 -18.32 -4.95 1.17
C ASP A 32 -18.15 -3.98 2.36
N PRO A 33 -16.94 -3.88 2.94
CA PRO A 33 -16.65 -2.85 3.94
C PRO A 33 -16.91 -1.45 3.37
N PRO A 34 -17.18 -0.45 4.23
CA PRO A 34 -17.49 0.91 3.78
C PRO A 34 -16.25 1.68 3.29
N PHE A 35 -15.09 1.02 3.22
CA PHE A 35 -13.85 1.57 2.70
C PHE A 35 -12.92 0.45 2.22
N GLU A 36 -11.96 0.83 1.40
CA GLU A 36 -10.87 -0.01 0.91
C GLU A 36 -9.50 0.49 1.41
N LEU A 37 -8.49 -0.38 1.44
CA LEU A 37 -7.14 0.00 1.92
C LEU A 37 -6.51 1.14 1.12
N HIS A 38 -6.84 1.26 -0.17
CA HIS A 38 -6.33 2.37 -0.99
C HIS A 38 -6.90 3.72 -0.54
N GLU A 39 -8.13 3.77 -0.03
CA GLU A 39 -8.73 4.99 0.52
C GLU A 39 -8.05 5.38 1.85
N VAL A 40 -7.68 4.40 2.67
CA VAL A 40 -6.90 4.65 3.89
C VAL A 40 -5.51 5.20 3.54
N ALA A 41 -4.84 4.60 2.56
CA ALA A 41 -3.54 5.08 2.09
C ALA A 41 -3.63 6.48 1.44
N ALA A 42 -4.75 6.82 0.79
CA ALA A 42 -4.98 8.16 0.24
C ALA A 42 -5.00 9.25 1.33
N LEU A 43 -5.29 8.93 2.59
CA LEU A 43 -5.20 9.86 3.74
C LEU A 43 -3.77 10.29 4.06
N ILE A 44 -2.76 9.71 3.42
CA ILE A 44 -1.38 10.19 3.53
C ILE A 44 -1.23 11.51 2.77
N ALA A 45 -1.91 11.67 1.64
CA ALA A 45 -1.85 12.89 0.84
C ALA A 45 -2.28 14.13 1.67
N PRO A 46 -1.61 15.29 1.50
CA PRO A 46 -0.48 15.56 0.61
C PRO A 46 0.91 15.35 1.25
N ARG A 47 1.01 14.63 2.38
CA ARG A 47 2.30 14.42 3.06
C ARG A 47 3.22 13.57 2.19
N PRO A 48 4.55 13.78 2.25
CA PRO A 48 5.49 13.00 1.46
C PRO A 48 5.39 11.51 1.72
N TRP A 49 5.23 10.71 0.65
CA TRP A 49 5.15 9.26 0.71
C TRP A 49 5.94 8.62 -0.42
N LEU A 50 6.82 7.69 -0.07
CA LEU A 50 7.49 6.79 -1.00
C LEU A 50 6.97 5.36 -0.76
N ASN A 51 6.34 4.77 -1.77
CA ASN A 51 6.02 3.34 -1.81
C ASN A 51 7.15 2.59 -2.53
N ILE A 52 7.67 1.55 -1.87
CA ILE A 52 8.64 0.62 -2.45
C ILE A 52 8.01 -0.76 -2.43
N SER A 53 7.88 -1.36 -3.61
CA SER A 53 7.29 -2.68 -3.77
C SER A 53 8.18 -3.59 -4.62
N SER A 54 7.96 -4.90 -4.51
CA SER A 54 8.72 -5.91 -5.25
C SER A 54 7.80 -6.77 -6.10
N TYR A 55 8.06 -6.85 -7.39
CA TYR A 55 7.17 -7.52 -8.35
C TYR A 55 7.17 -9.05 -8.21
N PHE A 56 8.28 -9.66 -7.80
CA PHE A 56 8.38 -11.11 -7.57
C PHE A 56 8.35 -11.47 -6.09
N ASP A 57 7.78 -10.61 -5.25
CA ASP A 57 7.48 -10.97 -3.87
C ASP A 57 6.27 -11.90 -3.81
N MET A 58 6.57 -13.18 -3.57
CA MET A 58 5.57 -14.24 -3.46
C MET A 58 5.07 -14.43 -2.03
N ALA A 59 5.46 -13.57 -1.08
CA ALA A 59 5.03 -13.70 0.32
C ALA A 59 3.51 -13.56 0.48
N TYR A 60 2.86 -12.75 -0.37
CA TYR A 60 1.44 -12.41 -0.26
C TYR A 60 0.70 -12.38 -1.60
N GLY A 61 0.87 -13.42 -2.43
CA GLY A 61 0.08 -13.57 -3.67
C GLY A 61 0.62 -12.78 -4.87
N ASN A 62 -0.28 -12.40 -5.79
CA ASN A 62 0.09 -11.73 -7.04
C ASN A 62 0.43 -10.25 -6.83
N GLN A 63 1.34 -9.72 -7.64
CA GLN A 63 1.81 -8.32 -7.55
C GLN A 63 1.54 -7.53 -8.84
N GLU A 64 0.75 -8.09 -9.77
CA GLU A 64 0.55 -7.52 -11.11
C GLU A 64 -0.19 -6.18 -11.08
N PHE A 65 -1.07 -5.99 -10.10
CA PHE A 65 -1.88 -4.78 -9.93
C PHE A 65 -1.08 -3.58 -9.38
N LEU A 66 0.11 -3.82 -8.83
CA LEU A 66 0.88 -2.81 -8.11
C LEU A 66 1.28 -1.61 -8.98
N ALA A 67 1.56 -1.84 -10.27
CA ALA A 67 1.88 -0.74 -11.18
C ALA A 67 0.71 0.24 -11.34
N GLU A 68 -0.52 -0.29 -11.40
CA GLU A 68 -1.73 0.53 -11.52
C GLU A 68 -2.00 1.32 -10.23
N VAL A 69 -1.80 0.70 -9.07
CA VAL A 69 -1.92 1.36 -7.77
C VAL A 69 -1.01 2.59 -7.66
N GLY A 70 0.23 2.50 -8.16
CA GLY A 70 1.13 3.64 -8.23
C GLY A 70 0.58 4.81 -9.06
N ILE A 71 -0.06 4.52 -10.20
CA ILE A 71 -0.69 5.53 -11.06
C ILE A 71 -1.87 6.20 -10.33
N GLN A 72 -2.72 5.41 -9.68
CA GLN A 72 -3.89 5.91 -8.95
C GLN A 72 -3.49 6.86 -7.81
N PHE A 73 -2.49 6.51 -7.01
CA PHE A 73 -2.00 7.41 -5.95
C PHE A 73 -1.34 8.67 -6.49
N TYR A 74 -0.59 8.57 -7.59
CA TYR A 74 -0.05 9.76 -8.25
C TYR A 74 -1.16 10.73 -8.68
N GLN A 75 -2.30 10.22 -9.18
CA GLN A 75 -3.46 11.02 -9.51
C GLN A 75 -4.06 11.71 -8.27
N VAL A 76 -4.19 10.99 -7.15
CA VAL A 76 -4.63 11.58 -5.87
C VAL A 76 -3.74 12.75 -5.45
N TYR A 77 -2.42 12.56 -5.43
CA TYR A 77 -1.47 13.63 -5.08
C TYR A 77 -1.51 14.81 -6.06
N SER A 78 -1.79 14.53 -7.34
CA SER A 78 -1.95 15.57 -8.37
C SER A 78 -3.15 16.49 -8.08
N LEU A 79 -4.24 15.98 -7.50
CA LEU A 79 -5.39 16.81 -7.08
C LEU A 79 -5.00 17.85 -6.02
N TYR A 80 -4.04 17.51 -5.16
CA TYR A 80 -3.48 18.41 -4.16
C TYR A 80 -2.36 19.33 -4.70
N LYS A 81 -2.01 19.21 -5.99
CA LYS A 81 -0.87 19.90 -6.62
C LYS A 81 0.47 19.55 -5.95
N MET A 82 0.57 18.35 -5.38
CA MET A 82 1.73 17.87 -4.63
C MET A 82 2.24 16.54 -5.20
N ALA A 83 2.15 16.36 -6.52
CA ALA A 83 2.55 15.12 -7.19
C ALA A 83 4.01 14.73 -6.92
N ASP A 84 4.89 15.70 -6.66
CA ASP A 84 6.29 15.48 -6.32
C ASP A 84 6.51 14.93 -4.90
N ALA A 85 5.49 15.03 -4.04
CA ALA A 85 5.45 14.44 -2.70
C ALA A 85 4.99 12.97 -2.71
N PHE A 86 4.76 12.38 -3.89
CA PHE A 86 4.54 10.94 -4.03
C PHE A 86 5.63 10.30 -4.89
N GLY A 87 6.21 9.22 -4.39
CA GLY A 87 7.15 8.38 -5.10
C GLY A 87 6.66 6.93 -5.13
N TYR A 88 6.80 6.29 -6.28
CA TYR A 88 6.51 4.87 -6.45
C TYR A 88 7.70 4.17 -7.10
N PHE A 89 8.24 3.14 -6.44
CA PHE A 89 9.36 2.37 -6.96
C PHE A 89 9.08 0.88 -6.85
N MET A 90 9.11 0.20 -7.99
CA MET A 90 8.92 -1.24 -8.07
C MET A 90 10.19 -1.92 -8.58
N HIS A 91 10.71 -2.89 -7.83
CA HIS A 91 11.88 -3.67 -8.24
C HIS A 91 11.55 -5.14 -8.52
N GLY A 92 12.38 -5.81 -9.32
CA GLY A 92 12.18 -7.20 -9.73
C GLY A 92 12.96 -8.22 -8.88
N ASN A 93 13.03 -8.05 -7.57
CA ASN A 93 13.63 -9.05 -6.68
C ASN A 93 12.52 -9.85 -5.98
N ASP A 94 12.87 -10.74 -5.04
CA ASP A 94 11.93 -11.39 -4.11
C ASP A 94 11.56 -10.44 -2.95
N HIS A 95 11.06 -10.99 -1.84
CA HIS A 95 10.78 -10.28 -0.59
C HIS A 95 12.05 -9.68 0.02
N SER A 96 12.46 -8.50 -0.46
CA SER A 96 13.74 -7.89 -0.13
C SER A 96 13.71 -6.37 -0.17
N PHE A 97 14.70 -5.76 0.48
CA PHE A 97 14.95 -4.32 0.44
C PHE A 97 16.36 -4.05 -0.14
N PRO A 98 16.54 -4.13 -1.47
CA PRO A 98 17.84 -4.11 -2.13
C PRO A 98 18.56 -2.76 -1.99
N ARG A 99 19.87 -2.74 -2.30
CA ARG A 99 20.70 -1.53 -2.12
C ARG A 99 20.13 -0.31 -2.85
N SER A 100 19.65 -0.48 -4.09
CA SER A 100 19.03 0.59 -4.88
C SER A 100 17.78 1.17 -4.22
N ALA A 101 16.92 0.32 -3.66
CA ALA A 101 15.73 0.73 -2.91
C ALA A 101 16.11 1.50 -1.63
N ARG A 102 17.15 1.06 -0.93
CA ARG A 102 17.68 1.76 0.27
C ARG A 102 18.22 3.14 -0.06
N ASP A 103 19.04 3.23 -1.10
CA ASP A 103 19.63 4.51 -1.52
C ASP A 103 18.53 5.51 -1.92
N LEU A 104 17.48 5.04 -2.62
CA LEU A 104 16.28 5.85 -2.93
C LEU A 104 15.55 6.30 -1.66
N ALA A 105 15.30 5.38 -0.71
CA ALA A 105 14.61 5.70 0.53
C ALA A 105 15.36 6.75 1.36
N TYR A 106 16.69 6.64 1.47
CA TYR A 106 17.50 7.62 2.18
C TYR A 106 17.52 8.98 1.48
N ALA A 107 17.60 9.01 0.14
CA ALA A 107 17.49 10.26 -0.60
C ALA A 107 16.10 10.93 -0.43
N TRP A 108 15.03 10.13 -0.34
CA TRP A 108 13.68 10.63 -0.08
C TRP A 108 13.54 11.23 1.32
N LEU A 109 14.03 10.53 2.34
CA LEU A 109 14.08 11.04 3.71
C LEU A 109 14.92 12.31 3.80
N ASP A 110 16.07 12.35 3.13
CA ASP A 110 16.92 13.54 3.07
C ASP A 110 16.19 14.76 2.49
N ARG A 111 15.36 14.55 1.47
CA ARG A 111 14.57 15.63 0.85
C ARG A 111 13.44 16.14 1.75
N TRP A 112 12.73 15.25 2.43
CA TRP A 112 11.44 15.56 3.04
C TRP A 112 11.43 15.62 4.57
N LEU A 113 12.44 15.07 5.24
CA LEU A 113 12.52 14.99 6.70
C LEU A 113 13.63 15.87 7.31
N LYS A 114 14.67 16.21 6.55
CA LYS A 114 15.73 17.11 7.04
C LYS A 114 15.16 18.52 7.22
N VAL A 115 15.27 19.04 8.43
CA VAL A 115 14.90 20.41 8.84
C VAL A 115 16.11 21.32 8.71
#